data_AF-A0A2G5W2M8-F1
#
_entry.id   AF-A0A2G5W2M8-F1
#
_cell.length_a   1.000
_cell.length_b   1.000
_cell.length_c   1.000
_cell.angle_alpha   90.00
_cell.angle_beta   90.00
_cell.angle_gamma   90.00
#
_symmetry.space_group_name_H-M   'P 1'
#
loop_
_entity.id
_entity.type
_entity.pdbx_description
1 polymer ?
#
loop_
_entity_poly.entity_id
_entity_poly.type
_entity_poly.pdbx_seq_one_letter_code
_entity_poly.pdbx_strand_id
1 'polypeptide(L)'
;MIVGVDGDLEQGHAIIHPKFGLLRQFIGGKANAKAVMPCTAKVGLPGTTIDVPLFYKNSEWVVSHADSMEVTVPGSPLKDEILVALAVSTGARSFARVNGPQKEDFVSVK
;
A
#
# COMPACT_ATOMS: atom_id res chain seq x y z
N MET A 1 -6.17 -5.17 -1.00
CA MET A 1 -6.64 -6.50 -0.55
C MET A 1 -7.95 -6.85 -1.24
N ILE A 2 -8.17 -8.16 -1.43
CA ILE A 2 -9.37 -8.68 -2.08
C ILE A 2 -10.04 -9.66 -1.12
N VAL A 3 -11.28 -9.39 -0.74
CA VAL A 3 -12.11 -10.25 0.08
C VAL A 3 -12.92 -11.16 -0.86
N GLY A 4 -13.02 -12.44 -0.54
CA GLY A 4 -13.88 -13.39 -1.25
C GLY A 4 -15.35 -12.98 -1.19
N VAL A 5 -16.14 -13.49 -2.13
CA VAL A 5 -17.55 -13.06 -2.32
C VAL A 5 -18.51 -13.43 -1.18
N ASP A 6 -18.14 -14.35 -0.29
CA ASP A 6 -18.93 -14.65 0.93
C ASP A 6 -18.59 -13.69 2.08
N GLY A 7 -17.58 -12.84 1.91
CA GLY A 7 -17.17 -11.82 2.87
C GLY A 7 -17.76 -10.43 2.60
N ASP A 8 -17.25 -9.43 3.33
CA ASP A 8 -17.65 -8.03 3.17
C ASP A 8 -16.43 -7.10 3.11
N LEU A 9 -16.61 -5.93 2.50
CA LEU A 9 -15.57 -4.92 2.32
C LEU A 9 -14.91 -4.51 3.66
N GLU A 10 -15.69 -4.45 4.75
CA GLU A 10 -15.17 -4.09 6.07
C GLU A 10 -14.23 -5.14 6.66
N GLN A 11 -14.35 -6.41 6.28
CA GLN A 11 -13.36 -7.43 6.66
C GLN A 11 -11.99 -7.12 6.05
N GLY A 12 -12.01 -6.59 4.82
CA GLY A 12 -10.83 -5.99 4.23
C GLY A 12 -10.35 -4.83 5.09
N HIS A 13 -11.16 -3.79 5.29
CA HIS A 13 -10.72 -2.58 6.01
C HIS A 13 -10.20 -2.86 7.44
N ALA A 14 -10.73 -3.88 8.11
CA ALA A 14 -10.24 -4.34 9.41
C ALA A 14 -8.76 -4.77 9.38
N ILE A 15 -8.24 -5.24 8.24
CA ILE A 15 -6.82 -5.62 8.10
C ILE A 15 -5.92 -4.38 8.09
N ILE A 16 -6.40 -3.22 7.65
CA ILE A 16 -5.64 -1.96 7.66
C ILE A 16 -5.54 -1.35 9.07
N HIS A 17 -5.98 -2.08 10.09
CA HIS A 17 -5.83 -1.70 11.48
C HIS A 17 -4.38 -1.30 11.83
N PRO A 18 -4.15 -0.35 12.75
CA PRO A 18 -2.81 0.11 13.15
C PRO A 18 -1.80 -0.98 13.52
N LYS A 19 -2.27 -2.18 13.88
CA LYS A 19 -1.43 -3.38 14.09
C LYS A 19 -0.77 -3.88 12.80
N PHE A 20 -1.47 -3.87 11.66
CA PHE A 20 -0.85 -4.13 10.36
C PHE A 20 0.08 -2.97 9.96
N GLY A 21 -0.27 -1.75 10.39
CA GLY A 21 0.60 -0.57 10.37
C GLY A 21 1.98 -0.78 11.00
N LEU A 22 2.11 -1.75 11.91
CA LEU A 22 3.39 -2.15 12.48
C LEU A 22 4.32 -2.83 11.48
N LEU A 23 3.94 -3.16 10.25
CA LEU A 23 4.92 -3.63 9.27
C LEU A 23 5.99 -2.56 8.95
N ARG A 24 5.70 -1.28 9.27
CA ARG A 24 6.65 -0.17 9.09
C ARG A 24 7.93 -0.26 9.92
N GLN A 25 7.96 -1.05 10.99
CA GLN A 25 9.22 -1.27 11.74
C GLN A 25 10.27 -1.96 10.89
N PHE A 26 9.88 -2.76 9.89
CA PHE A 26 10.82 -3.38 8.96
C PHE A 26 11.44 -2.40 7.95
N ILE A 27 10.91 -1.17 7.80
CA ILE A 27 11.42 -0.15 6.86
C ILE A 27 11.99 1.09 7.57
N GLY A 28 12.41 0.93 8.83
CA GLY A 28 13.07 1.97 9.63
C GLY A 28 12.23 2.56 10.76
N GLY A 29 11.05 1.98 11.04
CA GLY A 29 10.21 2.36 12.17
C GLY A 29 9.42 3.64 11.97
N LYS A 30 8.60 4.00 12.96
CA LYS A 30 7.72 5.18 12.92
C LYS A 30 8.48 6.49 12.71
N ALA A 31 9.75 6.56 13.13
CA ALA A 31 10.59 7.73 12.92
C ALA A 31 10.96 7.96 11.43
N ASN A 32 11.00 6.90 10.63
CA ASN A 32 11.40 6.90 9.21
C ASN A 32 10.31 6.36 8.28
N ALA A 33 9.06 6.32 8.74
CA ALA A 33 7.89 5.89 7.99
C ALA A 33 6.62 6.59 8.52
N LYS A 34 6.65 7.93 8.46
CA LYS A 34 5.62 8.82 9.03
C LYS A 34 4.33 8.86 8.21
N ALA A 35 4.41 8.70 6.88
CA ALA A 35 3.26 8.78 5.99
C ALA A 35 2.22 7.70 6.30
N VAL A 36 0.94 7.96 6.05
CA VAL A 36 -0.09 6.92 6.08
C VAL A 36 0.18 5.90 4.95
N MET A 37 -0.02 4.61 5.23
CA MET A 37 0.18 3.57 4.22
C MET A 37 -1.07 3.58 3.36
N PRO A 38 -0.94 3.86 2.06
CA PRO A 38 -2.09 3.83 1.19
C PRO A 38 -2.55 2.39 1.03
N CYS A 39 -3.84 2.22 0.78
CA CYS A 39 -4.46 0.91 0.69
C CYS A 39 -5.73 0.99 -0.14
N THR A 40 -6.12 -0.17 -0.67
CA THR A 40 -7.33 -0.38 -1.45
C THR A 40 -7.97 -1.68 -0.99
N ALA A 41 -9.30 -1.70 -0.97
CA ALA A 41 -10.12 -2.86 -0.61
C ALA A 41 -11.09 -3.16 -1.77
N LYS A 42 -11.33 -4.44 -2.03
CA LYS A 42 -12.33 -4.88 -3.01
C LYS A 42 -12.92 -6.23 -2.55
N VAL A 43 -14.17 -6.49 -2.88
CA VAL A 43 -14.75 -7.85 -2.87
C VAL A 43 -14.65 -8.42 -4.29
N GLY A 44 -14.12 -9.62 -4.46
CA GLY A 44 -13.83 -10.17 -5.79
C GLY A 44 -13.82 -11.69 -5.86
N LEU A 45 -13.99 -12.20 -7.09
CA LEU A 45 -13.86 -13.62 -7.43
C LEU A 45 -12.38 -14.02 -7.59
N PRO A 46 -12.07 -15.33 -7.61
CA PRO A 46 -10.74 -15.84 -7.95
C PRO A 46 -10.16 -15.20 -9.23
N GLY A 47 -8.93 -14.70 -9.16
CA GLY A 47 -8.28 -14.00 -10.27
C GLY A 47 -8.67 -12.53 -10.42
N THR A 48 -9.39 -11.95 -9.45
CA THR A 48 -9.62 -10.50 -9.41
C THR A 48 -8.31 -9.75 -9.29
N THR A 49 -8.17 -8.67 -10.06
CA THR A 49 -7.03 -7.78 -10.05
C THR A 49 -7.24 -6.59 -9.11
N ILE A 50 -6.15 -6.17 -8.46
CA ILE A 50 -6.13 -4.98 -7.60
C ILE A 50 -4.84 -4.17 -7.76
N ASP A 51 -4.99 -2.86 -7.76
CA ASP A 51 -3.88 -1.92 -7.66
C ASP A 51 -3.47 -1.71 -6.21
N VAL A 52 -2.19 -1.97 -5.91
CA VAL A 52 -1.57 -1.69 -4.62
C VAL A 52 -0.87 -0.32 -4.72
N PRO A 53 -1.42 0.74 -4.09
CA PRO A 53 -0.82 2.06 -4.16
C PRO A 53 0.48 2.14 -3.37
N LEU A 54 1.38 3.01 -3.81
CA LEU A 54 2.69 3.27 -3.23
C LEU A 54 2.85 4.77 -3.01
N PHE A 55 3.34 5.14 -1.82
CA PHE A 55 3.74 6.51 -1.48
C PHE A 55 5.14 6.52 -0.86
N TYR A 56 5.77 7.70 -0.83
CA TYR A 56 7.00 7.87 -0.09
C TYR A 56 6.74 7.67 1.41
N LYS A 57 7.53 6.78 2.03
CA LYS A 57 7.31 6.34 3.41
C LYS A 57 7.28 7.48 4.45
N ASN A 58 7.98 8.59 4.20
CA ASN A 58 8.02 9.71 5.16
C ASN A 58 6.95 10.77 4.92
N SER A 59 6.39 10.87 3.71
CA SER A 59 5.35 11.85 3.39
C SER A 59 4.61 11.46 2.11
N GLU A 60 3.28 11.41 2.17
CA GLU A 60 2.39 11.21 1.02
C GLU A 60 2.44 12.36 0.00
N TRP A 61 2.99 13.52 0.38
CA TRP A 61 3.07 14.70 -0.49
C TRP A 61 4.23 14.68 -1.48
N VAL A 62 5.11 13.68 -1.40
CA VAL A 62 6.21 13.50 -2.36
C VAL A 62 5.69 12.78 -3.60
N VAL A 63 5.06 13.54 -4.50
CA VAL A 63 4.33 13.05 -5.69
C VAL A 63 5.22 12.31 -6.70
N SER A 64 6.54 12.50 -6.64
CA SER A 64 7.49 11.71 -7.45
C SER A 64 7.44 10.20 -7.13
N HIS A 65 7.05 9.84 -5.90
CA HIS A 65 6.94 8.47 -5.42
C HIS A 65 5.52 7.92 -5.38
N ALA A 66 4.52 8.71 -5.81
CA ALA A 66 3.15 8.23 -5.97
C ALA A 66 3.08 7.32 -7.20
N ASP A 67 2.81 6.04 -6.97
CA ASP A 67 2.72 5.01 -7.99
C ASP A 67 1.77 3.88 -7.56
N SER A 68 1.57 2.87 -8.40
CA SER A 68 0.83 1.66 -8.04
C SER A 68 1.42 0.41 -8.69
N MET A 69 1.26 -0.72 -8.02
CA MET A 69 1.60 -2.03 -8.57
C MET A 69 0.34 -2.89 -8.68
N GLU A 70 0.05 -3.34 -9.89
CA GLU A 70 -1.03 -4.28 -10.14
C GLU A 70 -0.67 -5.67 -9.60
N VAL A 71 -1.61 -6.30 -8.90
CA VAL A 71 -1.47 -7.65 -8.36
C VAL A 71 -2.68 -8.48 -8.74
N THR A 72 -2.42 -9.67 -9.28
CA THR A 72 -3.43 -10.70 -9.56
C THR A 72 -2.88 -12.05 -9.13
N VAL A 73 -3.68 -12.85 -8.44
CA VAL A 73 -3.34 -14.24 -8.10
C VAL A 73 -4.37 -15.17 -8.74
N PRO A 74 -3.99 -15.92 -9.80
CA PRO A 74 -4.91 -16.87 -10.43
C PRO A 74 -5.47 -17.87 -9.42
N GLY A 75 -6.78 -18.07 -9.42
CA GLY A 75 -7.45 -19.01 -8.51
C GLY A 75 -7.65 -18.52 -7.07
N SER A 76 -7.31 -17.28 -6.74
CA SER A 76 -7.48 -16.69 -5.39
C SER A 76 -8.01 -15.25 -5.47
N PRO A 77 -8.69 -14.71 -4.44
CA PRO A 77 -9.20 -15.42 -3.26
C PRO A 77 -10.38 -16.34 -3.59
N LEU A 78 -10.48 -17.49 -2.90
CA LEU A 78 -11.72 -18.26 -2.86
C LEU A 78 -12.80 -17.50 -2.09
N LYS A 79 -14.04 -18.01 -2.14
CA LYS A 79 -15.23 -17.29 -1.63
C LYS A 79 -15.15 -16.88 -0.15
N ASP A 80 -14.46 -17.66 0.68
CA ASP A 80 -14.29 -17.50 2.12
C ASP A 80 -12.87 -17.07 2.53
N GLU A 81 -12.06 -16.59 1.57
CA GLU A 81 -10.68 -16.16 1.79
C GLU A 81 -10.50 -14.64 1.69
N ILE A 82 -9.36 -14.15 2.17
CA ILE A 82 -8.92 -12.78 1.94
C ILE A 82 -7.48 -12.80 1.41
N LEU A 83 -7.29 -12.18 0.25
CA LEU A 83 -5.97 -11.91 -0.32
C LEU A 83 -5.45 -10.57 0.20
N VAL A 84 -4.33 -10.62 0.92
CA VAL A 84 -3.59 -9.45 1.40
C VAL A 84 -2.31 -9.29 0.58
N ALA A 85 -2.11 -8.11 0.01
CA ALA A 85 -0.92 -7.76 -0.76
C ALA A 85 -0.24 -6.53 -0.14
N LEU A 86 1.08 -6.56 -0.07
CA LEU A 86 1.93 -5.45 0.36
C LEU A 86 2.99 -5.21 -0.71
N ALA A 87 3.10 -3.98 -1.18
CA ALA A 87 4.13 -3.57 -2.12
C ALA A 87 5.13 -2.63 -1.44
N VAL A 88 6.41 -2.79 -1.76
CA VAL A 88 7.50 -1.91 -1.31
C VAL A 88 8.40 -1.65 -2.51
N SER A 89 8.73 -0.38 -2.75
CA SER A 89 9.66 0.01 -3.80
C SER A 89 10.95 0.60 -3.22
N THR A 90 12.00 0.63 -4.04
CA THR A 90 13.29 1.22 -3.67
C THR A 90 13.41 2.70 -4.02
N GLY A 91 12.44 3.29 -4.75
CA GLY A 91 12.52 4.67 -5.20
C GLY A 91 11.29 5.20 -5.92
N ALA A 92 11.48 6.37 -6.55
CA ALA A 92 10.48 7.09 -7.32
C ALA A 92 10.22 6.47 -8.70
N ARG A 93 9.19 6.96 -9.39
CA ARG A 93 8.92 6.62 -10.80
C ARG A 93 10.12 7.01 -11.68
N SER A 94 10.44 6.17 -12.66
CA SER A 94 11.63 6.32 -13.53
C SER A 94 11.68 7.67 -14.27
N PHE A 95 10.52 8.24 -14.60
CA PHE A 95 10.39 9.53 -15.29
C PHE A 95 9.49 10.51 -14.53
N ALA A 96 9.65 10.59 -13.21
CA ALA A 96 8.94 11.57 -12.39
C ALA A 96 9.27 13.01 -12.84
N ARG A 97 8.25 13.74 -13.30
CA ARG A 97 8.35 15.11 -13.85
C ARG A 97 7.34 16.09 -13.26
N VAL A 98 6.71 15.68 -12.16
CA VAL A 98 5.73 16.51 -11.44
C VAL A 98 6.48 17.30 -10.37
N ASN A 99 6.35 18.62 -10.43
CA ASN A 99 6.90 19.52 -9.42
C ASN A 99 6.09 19.41 -8.12
N GLY A 100 6.76 19.59 -6.99
CA GLY A 100 6.17 19.50 -5.66
C GLY A 100 7.21 19.24 -4.59
N PRO A 101 6.79 19.00 -3.34
CA PRO A 101 7.69 18.65 -2.25
C PRO A 101 8.57 17.45 -2.62
N GLN A 102 9.87 17.58 -2.35
CA GLN A 102 10.87 16.57 -2.64
C GLN A 102 11.15 15.70 -1.42
N LYS A 103 11.81 14.55 -1.61
CA LYS A 103 12.14 13.64 -0.49
C LYS A 103 13.04 14.31 0.55
N GLU A 104 13.89 15.24 0.10
CA GLU A 104 14.82 16.03 0.91
C GLU A 104 14.07 16.90 1.94
N ASP A 105 12.88 17.37 1.62
CA ASP A 105 12.06 18.21 2.50
C ASP A 105 11.51 17.44 3.71
N PHE A 106 11.52 16.09 3.66
CA PHE A 106 10.97 15.21 4.69
C PHE A 106 12.00 14.25 5.29
N VAL A 107 13.28 14.63 5.25
CA VAL A 107 14.34 13.88 5.94
C VAL A 107 14.20 14.10 7.44
N SER A 108 14.07 13.01 8.20
CA SER A 108 14.12 13.07 9.65
C SER A 108 15.50 13.56 10.09
N VAL A 109 15.55 14.76 10.70
CA VAL A 109 16.73 15.28 11.40
C VAL A 109 17.17 14.23 12.42
N LYS A 110 18.44 13.83 12.35
CA LYS A 110 19.06 12.91 13.32
C LYS A 110 19.17 13.56 14.70
#